data_AF-A0A930VX75-F1
#
_entry.id   AF-A0A930VX75-F1
#
_cell.length_a   1.000
_cell.length_b   1.000
_cell.length_c   1.000
_cell.angle_alpha   90.00
_cell.angle_beta   90.00
_cell.angle_gamma   90.00
#
_symmetry.space_group_name_H-M   'P 1'
#
loop_
_entity.id
_entity.type
_entity.pdbx_description
1 polymer ?
#
loop_
_entity_poly.entity_id
_entity_poly.type
_entity_poly.pdbx_seq_one_letter_code
_entity_poly.pdbx_strand_id
1 'polypeptide(L)' 'AADITIFDYKPFTPFSDENIDGHMLFGFEGKNCRTTIVNGKVLYKDREFVAFDEDKINAWTMGEAKKLWGELNGCQY' A
#
# COMPACT_ATOMS: atom_id res chain seq x y z
N ALA A 1 -3.50 -19.83 -7.73
CA ALA A 1 -3.90 -18.92 -6.63
C ALA A 1 -4.57 -17.70 -7.24
N ALA A 2 -5.47 -17.03 -6.52
CA ALA A 2 -6.11 -15.80 -6.98
C ALA A 2 -5.45 -14.59 -6.31
N ASP A 3 -4.39 -14.08 -6.95
CA ASP A 3 -3.66 -12.89 -6.54
C ASP A 3 -4.04 -11.74 -7.47
N ILE A 4 -4.75 -10.75 -6.93
CA ILE A 4 -5.42 -9.71 -7.71
C ILE A 4 -5.24 -8.38 -6.99
N THR A 5 -5.02 -7.33 -7.78
CA THR A 5 -5.07 -5.96 -7.31
C THR A 5 -5.98 -5.13 -8.22
N ILE A 6 -6.77 -4.25 -7.62
CA ILE A 6 -7.74 -3.41 -8.31
C ILE A 6 -7.34 -1.96 -8.10
N PHE A 7 -7.14 -1.23 -9.20
CA PHE A 7 -6.71 0.17 -9.20
C PHE A 7 -7.80 1.08 -9.77
N ASP A 8 -8.11 2.17 -9.06
CA ASP A 8 -8.87 3.31 -9.58
C ASP A 8 -7.92 4.24 -10.35
N TYR A 9 -7.49 3.81 -11.54
CA TYR A 9 -6.60 4.58 -12.38
C TYR A 9 -7.38 5.45 -13.38
N LYS A 10 -7.15 6.76 -13.35
CA LYS A 10 -7.68 7.72 -14.34
C LYS A 10 -6.51 8.21 -15.20
N PRO A 11 -6.44 7.80 -16.49
CA PRO A 11 -5.35 8.22 -17.36
C PRO A 11 -5.47 9.71 -17.71
N PHE A 12 -4.32 10.39 -17.85
CA PHE A 12 -4.22 11.78 -18.34
C PHE A 12 -3.59 11.86 -19.74
N THR A 13 -3.26 10.71 -20.31
CA THR A 13 -2.76 10.50 -21.68
C THR A 13 -3.61 9.40 -22.34
N PRO A 14 -3.61 9.28 -23.69
CA PRO A 14 -4.30 8.17 -24.36
C PRO A 14 -3.89 6.83 -23.75
N PHE A 15 -4.86 5.96 -23.51
CA PHE A 15 -4.66 4.68 -22.84
C PHE A 15 -5.14 3.55 -23.74
N SER A 16 -4.23 2.63 -24.07
CA SER A 16 -4.49 1.48 -24.93
C SER A 16 -3.61 0.29 -24.54
N ASP A 17 -3.80 -0.82 -25.24
CA ASP A 17 -2.93 -2.00 -25.17
C ASP A 17 -1.49 -1.72 -25.62
N GLU A 18 -1.28 -0.68 -26.44
CA GLU A 18 0.06 -0.27 -26.91
C GLU A 18 0.92 0.41 -25.83
N ASN A 19 0.31 0.92 -24.75
CA ASN A 19 1.01 1.70 -23.72
C ASN A 19 0.63 1.40 -22.27
N ILE A 20 -0.18 0.36 -22.04
CA ILE A 20 -0.63 -0.08 -20.72
C ILE A 20 0.53 -0.31 -19.75
N ASP A 21 1.62 -0.89 -20.23
CA ASP A 21 2.83 -1.16 -19.46
C ASP A 21 3.49 0.13 -18.95
N GLY A 22 3.59 1.15 -19.81
CA GLY A 22 4.09 2.48 -19.43
C GLY A 22 3.19 3.14 -18.38
N HIS A 23 1.87 3.02 -18.53
CA HIS A 23 0.91 3.50 -17.53
C HIS A 23 1.04 2.75 -16.20
N MET A 24 1.27 1.44 -16.21
CA MET A 24 1.46 0.63 -15.01
C MET A 24 2.79 0.95 -14.30
N LEU A 25 3.88 1.15 -15.05
CA LEU A 25 5.20 1.39 -14.49
C LEU A 25 5.39 2.82 -14.00
N PHE A 26 4.83 3.80 -14.72
CA PHE A 26 5.12 5.22 -14.50
C PHE A 26 3.91 6.05 -14.08
N GLY A 27 2.69 5.50 -14.21
CA GLY A 27 1.44 6.20 -13.90
C GLY A 27 0.68 5.66 -12.69
N PHE A 28 0.75 4.36 -12.42
CA PHE A 28 0.07 3.77 -11.27
C PHE A 28 0.80 4.15 -9.99
N GLU A 29 0.08 4.78 -9.06
CA GLU A 29 0.60 5.08 -7.73
C GLU A 29 -0.09 4.20 -6.69
N GLY A 30 0.57 3.96 -5.55
CA GLY A 30 -0.01 3.18 -4.45
C GLY A 30 -1.38 3.69 -4.00
N LYS A 31 -1.60 5.01 -4.04
CA LYS A 31 -2.88 5.66 -3.72
C LYS A 31 -4.03 5.28 -4.67
N ASN A 32 -3.74 4.76 -5.85
CA ASN A 32 -4.74 4.29 -6.80
C ASN A 32 -5.22 2.87 -6.47
N CYS A 33 -4.46 2.09 -5.70
CA CYS A 33 -4.90 0.76 -5.27
C CYS A 33 -6.13 0.88 -4.37
N ARG A 34 -7.18 0.15 -4.72
CA ARG A 34 -8.45 0.13 -3.99
C ARG A 34 -8.65 -1.20 -3.27
N THR A 35 -8.20 -2.31 -3.84
CA THR A 35 -8.44 -3.65 -3.28
C THR A 35 -7.29 -4.58 -3.63
N THR A 36 -6.84 -5.35 -2.64
CA THR A 36 -5.81 -6.39 -2.80
C THR A 36 -6.35 -7.71 -2.29
N ILE A 37 -6.23 -8.74 -3.13
CA ILE A 37 -6.62 -10.11 -2.86
C ILE A 37 -5.38 -10.98 -3.01
N VAL A 38 -5.08 -11.78 -1.99
CA VAL A 38 -3.96 -12.72 -2.00
C VAL A 38 -4.48 -14.11 -1.67
N ASN A 39 -4.19 -15.07 -2.55
CA ASN A 39 -4.67 -16.44 -2.46
C ASN A 39 -6.19 -16.54 -2.22
N GLY A 40 -6.97 -15.70 -2.91
CA GLY A 40 -8.43 -15.63 -2.78
C GLY A 40 -8.94 -14.95 -1.51
N LYS A 41 -8.07 -14.41 -0.65
CA LYS A 41 -8.46 -13.67 0.55
C LYS A 41 -8.34 -12.17 0.32
N VAL A 42 -9.41 -11.43 0.59
CA VAL A 42 -9.39 -9.97 0.54
C VAL A 42 -8.60 -9.46 1.76
N LEU A 43 -7.48 -8.78 1.51
CA LEU A 43 -6.62 -8.23 2.57
C LEU A 43 -6.82 -6.72 2.75
N TYR A 44 -7.11 -6.03 1.64
CA TYR A 44 -7.33 -4.59 1.55
C TYR A 44 -8.55 -4.36 0.68
N LYS A 45 -9.50 -3.53 1.11
CA LYS A 45 -10.76 -3.28 0.40
C LYS A 45 -11.18 -1.83 0.59
N ASP A 46 -11.64 -1.21 -0.49
CA ASP A 46 -12.12 0.19 -0.48
C ASP A 46 -11.16 1.16 0.24
N ARG A 47 -9.85 0.93 0.04
CA ARG A 47 -8.74 1.69 0.64
C ARG A 47 -8.50 1.49 2.14
N GLU A 48 -9.03 0.41 2.71
CA GLU A 48 -8.83 0.06 4.13
C GLU A 48 -8.30 -1.37 4.28
N PHE A 49 -7.44 -1.61 5.27
CA PHE A 49 -7.05 -2.97 5.64
C PHE A 49 -8.22 -3.68 6.32
N VAL A 50 -8.61 -4.84 5.79
CA VAL A 50 -9.71 -5.65 6.36
C VAL A 50 -9.21 -6.92 7.04
N ALA A 51 -7.94 -7.29 6.79
CA ALA A 51 -7.30 -8.44 7.39
C ALA A 51 -6.34 -8.08 8.54
N PHE A 52 -6.11 -6.78 8.79
CA PHE A 52 -5.12 -6.29 9.74
C PHE A 52 -5.70 -5.15 10.58
N ASP A 53 -5.26 -5.07 11.83
CA ASP A 53 -5.50 -3.94 12.72
C ASP A 53 -4.37 -2.92 12.51
N GLU A 54 -4.62 -1.96 11.61
CA GLU A 54 -3.62 -0.97 11.21
C GLU A 54 -3.19 -0.08 12.39
N ASP A 55 -4.13 0.34 13.24
CA ASP A 55 -3.83 1.19 14.39
C ASP A 55 -2.92 0.48 15.40
N LYS A 56 -3.20 -0.79 15.69
CA LYS A 56 -2.34 -1.60 16.58
C LYS A 56 -0.95 -1.80 16.00
N ILE A 57 -0.84 -2.07 14.70
CA ILE A 57 0.46 -2.23 14.01
C ILE A 57 1.23 -0.91 14.04
N ASN A 58 0.58 0.21 13.76
CA ASN A 58 1.20 1.53 13.76
C ASN A 58 1.65 1.94 15.17
N ALA A 59 0.84 1.69 16.19
CA ALA A 59 1.19 1.96 17.58
C ALA A 59 2.42 1.16 18.04
N TRP A 60 2.46 -0.14 17.72
CA TRP A 60 3.63 -0.98 17.99
C TRP A 60 4.87 -0.50 17.23
N THR A 61 4.72 -0.23 15.93
CA THR A 61 5.81 0.25 15.07
C THR A 61 6.39 1.56 15.58
N MET A 62 5.53 2.50 16.00
CA MET A 62 5.96 3.77 16.59
C MET A 62 6.74 3.54 17.89
N GLY A 63 6.30 2.61 18.75
CA GLY A 63 7.02 2.26 19.97
C GLY A 63 8.43 1.75 19.70
N GLU A 64 8.60 0.85 18.74
CA GLU A 64 9.92 0.33 18.36
C GLU A 64 10.78 1.39 17.65
N ALA A 65 10.19 2.21 16.78
CA ALA A 65 10.88 3.30 16.11
C ALA A 65 11.46 4.31 17.12
N LYS A 66 10.71 4.66 18.17
CA LYS A 66 11.18 5.56 19.23
C LYS A 66 12.41 5.01 19.97
N LYS A 67 12.43 3.70 20.27
CA LYS A 67 13.59 3.05 20.92
C LYS A 67 14.82 3.15 20.03
N LEU A 68 14.69 2.70 18.78
CA LEU A 68 15.79 2.72 17.81
C LEU A 68 16.30 4.14 17.59
N TRP A 69 15.40 5.08 17.33
CA TRP A 69 15.77 6.47 17.05
C TRP A 69 16.37 7.17 18.26
N GLY A 70 15.88 6.85 19.46
CA GLY A 70 16.45 7.34 20.71
C GLY A 70 17.87 6.84 20.94
N GLU A 71 18.12 5.54 20.73
CA GLU A 71 19.46 4.95 20.84
C GLU A 71 20.44 5.57 19.84
N LEU A 72 20.03 5.73 18.59
CA LEU A 72 20.87 6.31 17.53
C LEU A 72 21.23 7.79 17.78
N ASN A 73 20.38 8.54 18.45
CA ASN A 73 20.54 9.98 18.64
C ASN A 73 20.86 10.39 20.08
N GLY A 74 20.98 9.43 21.01
CA GLY A 74 21.25 9.70 22.42
C GLY A 74 20.14 10.50 23.11
N CYS A 75 18.88 10.30 22.73
CA CYS A 75 17.72 10.99 23.31
C CYS A 75 16.54 10.04 23.56
N GLN A 76 15.46 10.53 24.18
CA GLN A 76 14.25 9.75 24.45
C GLN A 76 13.04 10.42 23.77
N TYR A 77 12.20 9.59 23.15
CA TYR A 77 10.97 9.99 22.44
C TYR A 77 9.71 9.40 23.09
#